data_AF-A0AAV8ZEM0-F1
#
_entry.id   AF-A0AAV8ZEM0-F1
#
_cell.length_a   1.000
_cell.length_b   1.000
_cell.length_c   1.000
_cell.angle_alpha   90.00
_cell.angle_beta   90.00
_cell.angle_gamma   90.00
#
_symmetry.space_group_name_H-M   'P 1'
#
loop_
_entity.id
_entity.type
_entity.pdbx_description
1 polymer ?
#
loop_
_entity_poly.entity_id
_entity_poly.type
_entity_poly.pdbx_seq_one_letter_code
_entity_poly.pdbx_strand_id
1 'polypeptide(L)' 'MDGVGKYNGEYFQQNEGTAMGNFLSPFIANLFMSKFETEVKDKLEYFPRVWFKYVDDIFAVFDTKQLVWIILLLN' A
#
# COMPACT_ATOMS: atom_id res chain seq x y z
N MET A 1 14.78 14.93 2.07
CA MET A 1 14.23 13.56 2.11
C MET A 1 14.11 13.14 3.56
N ASP A 2 13.72 14.06 4.43
CA ASP A 2 14.14 13.96 5.82
C ASP A 2 12.83 13.83 6.55
N GLY A 3 12.43 12.60 6.86
CA GLY A 3 11.18 12.30 7.55
C GLY A 3 11.18 12.80 8.99
N VAL A 4 11.58 14.05 9.21
CA VAL A 4 11.75 14.67 10.51
C VAL A 4 10.53 15.54 10.79
N GLY A 5 9.70 15.11 11.74
CA GLY A 5 8.60 15.89 12.28
C GLY A 5 9.02 16.67 13.52
N LYS A 6 8.34 17.78 13.81
CA LYS A 6 8.52 18.53 15.06
C LYS A 6 7.28 18.41 15.93
N TYR A 7 7.46 18.05 17.20
CA TYR A 7 6.39 17.98 18.19
C TYR A 7 6.90 18.48 19.55
N ASN A 8 6.14 19.35 20.22
CA ASN A 8 6.53 19.95 21.51
C ASN A 8 7.95 20.55 21.58
N GLY A 9 8.44 21.08 20.46
CA GLY A 9 9.78 21.68 20.39
C GLY A 9 10.90 20.69 20.04
N GLU A 10 10.62 19.39 20.07
CA GLU A 10 11.57 18.32 19.77
C GLU A 10 11.40 17.80 18.34
N TYR A 11 12.49 17.26 17.79
CA TYR A 11 12.54 16.71 16.43
C TYR A 11 12.54 15.18 16.49
N PHE A 12 11.71 14.55 15.66
CA PHE A 12 11.53 13.10 15.60
C PHE A 12 11.72 12.62 14.17
N GLN A 13 12.53 11.59 13.98
CA GLN A 13 12.71 10.96 12.69
C GLN A 13 11.75 9.77 12.51
N GLN A 14 11.09 9.73 11.36
CA GLN A 14 10.32 8.58 10.90
C GLN A 14 11.30 7.50 10.43
N ASN A 15 11.27 6.36 11.13
CA ASN A 15 12.15 5.23 10.85
C ASN A 15 11.65 4.35 9.69
N GLU A 16 10.34 4.30 9.47
CA GLU A 16 9.70 3.44 8.48
C GLU A 16 8.60 4.17 7.70
N GLY A 17 8.45 3.81 6.42
CA GLY A 17 7.54 4.45 5.50
C GLY A 17 8.06 5.79 4.98
N THR A 18 7.15 6.62 4.49
CA THR A 18 7.49 7.93 3.92
C THR A 18 6.74 9.03 4.66
N ALA A 19 7.39 10.18 4.81
CA ALA A 19 6.82 11.31 5.54
C ALA A 19 5.63 11.93 4.81
N MET A 20 4.47 11.92 5.46
CA MET A 20 3.31 12.65 4.96
C MET A 20 3.64 14.13 4.82
N GLY A 21 3.25 14.73 3.69
CA GLY A 21 3.55 16.13 3.36
C GLY A 21 4.85 16.35 2.59
N ASN A 22 5.70 15.34 2.41
CA ASN A 22 6.80 15.41 1.46
C ASN A 22 6.30 15.20 0.02
N PHE A 23 6.75 16.06 -0.91
CA PHE A 23 6.26 16.06 -2.30
C PHE A 23 6.51 14.74 -3.04
N LEU A 24 7.58 14.01 -2.70
CA LEU A 24 7.90 12.72 -3.32
C LEU A 24 7.17 11.54 -2.69
N SER A 25 6.57 11.71 -1.52
CA SER A 25 5.96 10.63 -0.76
C SER A 25 4.80 9.95 -1.49
N PRO A 26 3.87 10.67 -2.16
CA PRO A 26 2.83 10.03 -2.96
C PRO A 26 3.37 9.20 -4.12
N PHE A 27 4.45 9.65 -4.76
CA PHE A 27 5.09 8.90 -5.85
C PHE A 27 5.72 7.60 -5.33
N ILE A 28 6.46 7.67 -4.23
CA ILE A 28 7.08 6.50 -3.60
C ILE A 28 6.01 5.52 -3.12
N ALA A 29 4.94 6.02 -2.49
CA ALA A 29 3.80 5.20 -2.07
C ALA A 29 3.17 4.47 -3.27
N ASN A 30 2.93 5.17 -4.38
CA ASN A 30 2.36 4.54 -5.58
C ASN A 30 3.32 3.50 -6.22
N LEU A 31 4.62 3.75 -6.19
CA LEU A 31 5.63 2.78 -6.67
C LEU A 31 5.61 1.51 -5.82
N PHE A 32 5.61 1.66 -4.49
CA PHE A 32 5.49 0.53 -3.57
C PHE A 32 4.20 -0.26 -3.80
N MET A 33 3.07 0.43 -3.90
CA MET A 33 1.76 -0.20 -4.13
C MET A 33 1.64 -0.84 -5.50
N SER A 34 2.43 -0.39 -6.49
CA SER A 34 2.53 -1.07 -7.80
C SER A 34 3.36 -2.35 -7.73
N LYS A 35 4.44 -2.37 -6.93
CA LYS A 35 5.20 -3.61 -6.66
C LYS A 35 4.34 -4.62 -5.92
N PHE A 36 3.62 -4.17 -4.89
CA PHE A 36 2.67 -4.99 -4.15
C PHE A 36 1.62 -5.63 -5.07
N GLU A 37 1.01 -4.84 -5.97
CA GLU A 37 0.04 -5.37 -6.94
C GLU A 37 0.62 -6.47 -7.84
N THR A 38 1.88 -6.33 -8.27
CA THR A 38 2.57 -7.37 -9.06
C THR A 38 2.78 -8.64 -8.23
N GLU A 39 3.26 -8.52 -6.99
CA GLU A 39 3.47 -9.68 -6.11
C GLU A 39 2.15 -10.39 -5.78
N VAL A 40 1.06 -9.63 -5.64
CA VAL A 40 -0.29 -10.16 -5.47
C VAL A 40 -0.74 -10.93 -6.71
N LYS A 41 -0.53 -10.40 -7.92
CA LYS A 41 -0.85 -11.10 -9.17
C LYS A 41 -0.09 -12.42 -9.31
N ASP A 42 1.15 -12.47 -8.84
CA ASP A 42 1.99 -13.67 -8.94
C ASP A 42 1.60 -14.74 -7.89
N LYS A 43 1.11 -14.33 -6.71
CA LYS A 43 0.73 -15.23 -5.61
C LYS A 43 -0.71 -15.74 -5.70
N LEU A 44 -1.62 -14.96 -6.26
CA LEU A 44 -3.02 -15.32 -6.36
C LEU A 44 -3.26 -16.26 -7.53
N GLU A 45 -3.86 -17.42 -7.27
CA GLU A 45 -4.34 -18.31 -8.33
C GLU A 45 -5.44 -17.62 -9.18
N TYR A 46 -6.24 -16.76 -8.54
CA TYR A 46 -7.29 -15.98 -9.20
C TYR A 46 -7.22 -14.51 -8.80
N PHE A 47 -6.99 -13.64 -9.78
CA PHE A 47 -7.04 -12.20 -9.59
C PHE A 47 -8.49 -11.68 -9.58
N PRO A 48 -8.81 -10.63 -8.82
CA PRO A 48 -10.15 -10.03 -8.78
C PRO A 48 -10.72 -9.67 -10.14
N ARG A 49 -12.04 -9.82 -10.27
CA ARG A 49 -12.76 -9.39 -11.49
C ARG A 49 -12.74 -7.88 -11.64
N VAL A 50 -12.78 -7.18 -10.51
CA VAL A 50 -12.64 -5.71 -10.44
C VAL A 50 -11.46 -5.42 -9.54
N TRP A 51 -10.57 -4.53 -9.98
CA TRP A 51 -9.43 -4.05 -9.22
C TRP A 51 -9.20 -2.57 -9.55
N PHE A 52 -9.56 -1.70 -8.61
CA PHE A 52 -9.26 -0.27 -8.68
C PHE A 52 -8.35 0.10 -7.53
N LYS A 53 -7.26 0.80 -7.85
CA LYS A 53 -6.26 1.25 -6.88
C LYS A 53 -6.14 2.76 -6.91
N TYR A 54 -6.14 3.38 -5.74
CA TYR A 54 -5.86 4.79 -5.54
C TYR A 54 -4.81 4.96 -4.43
N VAL A 55 -3.55 5.13 -4.81
CA VAL A 55 -2.39 5.17 -3.91
C VAL A 55 -2.37 3.95 -2.98
N ASP A 56 -2.86 4.08 -1.76
CA ASP A 56 -2.96 3.06 -0.71
C ASP A 56 -4.33 2.36 -0.66
N ASP A 57 -5.38 2.95 -1.23
CA ASP A 57 -6.72 2.36 -1.26
C ASP A 57 -6.89 1.36 -2.41
N ILE A 58 -7.48 0.20 -2.13
CA ILE A 58 -7.81 -0.81 -3.13
C ILE A 58 -9.29 -1.19 -3.00
N PHE A 59 -10.03 -1.05 -4.10
CA PHE A 59 -11.37 -1.61 -4.27
C PHE A 59 -11.29 -2.85 -5.16
N ALA A 60 -11.66 -4.00 -4.62
CA ALA A 60 -11.61 -5.27 -5.33
C ALA A 60 -12.90 -6.09 -5.17
N VAL A 61 -13.30 -6.77 -6.23
CA VAL A 61 -14.48 -7.67 -6.24
C VAL A 61 -14.03 -9.08 -6.60
N PHE A 62 -14.26 -10.01 -5.67
CA PHE A 62 -13.92 -11.43 -5.78
C PHE A 62 -15.18 -12.30 -5.87
N ASP A 63 -15.03 -13.52 -6.38
CA ASP A 63 -16.06 -14.56 -6.19
C ASP A 63 -16.00 -15.06 -4.74
N THR A 64 -17.16 -15.33 -4.15
CA THR A 64 -17.33 -15.97 -2.83
C THR A 64 -16.45 -17.21 -2.61
N LYS A 65 -16.11 -17.94 -3.67
CA LYS A 65 -15.24 -19.13 -3.58
C LYS A 65 -13.78 -18.80 -3.27
N GLN A 66 -13.36 -17.54 -3.39
CA GLN A 66 -11.96 -17.10 -3.28
C GLN A 66 -11.61 -16.53 -1.88
N LEU A 67 -12.47 -16.73 -0.87
CA LEU A 67 -12.31 -16.21 0.49
C LEU A 67 -10.94 -16.47 1.13
N VAL A 68 -10.37 -17.65 0.93
CA VAL A 68 -9.04 -18.01 1.47
C VAL A 68 -7.95 -17.10 0.91
N TRP A 69 -8.05 -16.75 -0.38
CA TRP A 69 -7.10 -15.89 -1.05
C TRP A 69 -7.24 -14.42 -0.64
N ILE A 70 -8.46 -13.98 -0.32
CA ILE A 70 -8.71 -12.64 0.24
C ILE A 70 -8.01 -12.50 1.61
N ILE A 71 -8.08 -13.53 2.46
CA ILE A 71 -7.43 -13.51 3.77
C ILE A 71 -5.90 -13.40 3.63
N LEU A 72 -5.31 -14.06 2.62
CA LEU A 72 -3.87 -13.97 2.33
C LEU A 72 -3.43 -12.59 1.81
N LEU A 73 -4.35 -11.74 1.34
CA LEU A 73 -4.03 -10.37 0.93
C LEU A 73 -4.03 -9.37 2.07
N LEU A 74 -4.69 -9.70 3.19
CA LEU A 74 -4.89 -8.82 4.34
C LEU A 74 -3.92 -9.11 5.49
N ASN A 75 -3.05 -10.12 5.34
CA ASN A 75 -2.09 -10.61 6.32
C ASN A 75 -0.67 -10.49 5.78
#